data_AF-A0A662ELI1-F1
#
_entry.id   AF-A0A662ELI1-F1
#
_cell.length_a   1.000
_cell.length_b   1.000
_cell.length_c   1.000
_cell.angle_alpha   90.00
_cell.angle_beta   90.00
_cell.angle_gamma   90.00
#
_symmetry.space_group_name_H-M   'P 1'
#
loop_
_entity.id
_entity.type
_entity.pdbx_description
1 polymer ?
#
loop_
_entity_poly.entity_id
_entity_poly.type
_entity_poly.pdbx_seq_one_letter_code
_entity_poly.pdbx_strand_id
1 'polypeptide(L)'
;MLELLGKKLILHLKVGGVDIAFDLAVTAVAVGVTLLLVLLAWWLKRGIPADPEAPPTRRATLLAAAMELAETQLLGGFPKRLARDLLPLIMTIFLYVLLSNWVSILPIPYIASPTQDVNVTFGLAGMVYVMAHVYGARERGLKKHLRSYLEPYPFLLPMNLIGDFGRTLSHAF
;
A
#
# COMPACT_ATOMS: atom_id res chain seq x y z
N MET A 1 22.29 10.97 -14.57
CA MET A 1 22.77 10.65 -15.94
C MET A 1 21.78 9.66 -16.51
N LEU A 2 21.18 9.93 -17.67
CA LEU A 2 20.22 9.02 -18.31
C LEU A 2 21.03 7.92 -19.00
N GLU A 3 20.84 6.67 -18.60
CA GLU A 3 21.52 5.53 -19.23
C GLU A 3 20.46 4.62 -19.88
N LEU A 4 20.69 4.27 -21.15
CA LEU A 4 19.82 3.39 -21.91
C LEU A 4 20.34 1.96 -21.73
N LEU A 5 19.85 1.25 -20.71
CA LEU A 5 20.13 -0.18 -20.56
C LEU A 5 19.01 -0.98 -21.24
N GLY A 6 19.20 -1.30 -22.52
CA GLY A 6 18.19 -1.99 -23.34
C GLY A 6 17.00 -1.09 -23.73
N LYS A 7 15.75 -1.54 -23.47
CA LYS A 7 14.51 -0.78 -23.74
C LYS A 7 14.06 0.13 -22.58
N LYS A 8 14.83 0.17 -21.47
CA LYS A 8 14.45 0.92 -20.26
C LYS A 8 15.26 2.20 -20.16
N LEU A 9 14.57 3.30 -19.84
CA LEU A 9 15.18 4.61 -19.61
C LEU A 9 15.31 4.81 -18.10
N ILE A 10 16.54 4.72 -17.61
CA ILE A 10 16.83 4.80 -16.17
C ILE A 10 17.44 6.16 -15.85
N LEU A 11 16.81 6.87 -14.92
CA LEU A 11 17.31 8.11 -14.35
C LEU A 11 18.10 7.81 -13.07
N HIS A 12 19.42 7.97 -13.15
CA HIS A 12 20.30 7.89 -11.98
C HIS A 12 20.37 9.24 -11.26
N LEU A 13 19.85 9.27 -10.03
CA LEU A 13 19.94 10.41 -9.12
C LEU A 13 20.97 10.07 -8.02
N LYS A 14 22.13 10.73 -8.06
CA LYS A 14 23.14 10.57 -7.02
C LYS A 14 22.85 11.54 -5.88
N VAL A 15 22.39 11.03 -4.75
CA VAL A 15 22.12 11.83 -3.53
C VAL A 15 22.99 11.29 -2.42
N GLY A 16 23.90 12.13 -1.90
CA GLY A 16 24.71 11.79 -0.72
C GLY A 16 25.56 10.53 -0.85
N GLY A 17 26.01 10.16 -2.05
CA GLY A 17 26.82 8.97 -2.31
C GLY A 17 26.02 7.69 -2.60
N VAL A 18 24.68 7.74 -2.52
CA VAL A 18 23.79 6.66 -2.93
C VAL A 18 23.29 6.94 -4.35
N ASP A 19 23.37 5.94 -5.23
CA ASP A 19 22.82 6.01 -6.59
C ASP A 19 21.40 5.47 -6.57
N ILE A 20 20.41 6.35 -6.77
CA ILE A 20 19.00 6.00 -6.83
C ILE A 20 18.60 5.93 -8.31
N ALA A 21 18.26 4.73 -8.76
CA ALA A 21 17.85 4.46 -10.14
C ALA A 21 16.32 4.49 -10.25
N PHE A 22 15.80 5.38 -11.09
CA PHE A 22 14.37 5.44 -11.41
C PHE A 22 14.13 4.96 -12.83
N ASP A 23 13.37 3.88 -13.00
CA ASP A 23 12.82 3.50 -14.30
C ASP A 23 11.68 4.49 -14.64
N LEU A 24 11.91 5.35 -15.63
CA LEU A 24 10.97 6.42 -15.99
C LEU A 24 9.65 5.87 -16.53
N ALA A 25 9.66 4.72 -17.20
CA ALA A 25 8.44 4.11 -17.72
C ALA A 25 7.58 3.58 -16.55
N VAL A 26 8.20 2.83 -15.63
CA VAL A 26 7.51 2.35 -14.43
C VAL A 26 7.01 3.51 -13.58
N THR A 27 7.84 4.55 -13.39
CA THR A 27 7.45 5.73 -12.62
C THR A 27 6.25 6.44 -13.23
N ALA A 28 6.24 6.62 -14.56
CA ALA A 28 5.12 7.25 -15.26
C ALA A 28 3.83 6.43 -15.14
N VAL A 29 3.91 5.09 -15.28
CA VAL A 29 2.75 4.21 -15.10
C VAL A 29 2.27 4.24 -13.64
N ALA A 30 3.17 4.22 -12.66
CA ALA A 30 2.84 4.31 -11.24
C ALA A 30 2.07 5.59 -10.93
N VAL A 31 2.55 6.75 -11.41
CA VAL A 31 1.85 8.04 -11.29
C VAL A 31 0.50 8.00 -12.01
N GLY A 32 0.43 7.40 -13.20
CA GLY A 32 -0.82 7.21 -13.94
C GLY A 32 -1.87 6.41 -13.16
N VAL A 33 -1.47 5.29 -12.55
CA VAL A 33 -2.35 4.47 -11.69
C VAL A 33 -2.79 5.27 -10.46
N THR A 34 -1.89 6.03 -9.83
CA THR A 34 -2.25 6.90 -8.71
C THR A 34 -3.26 7.97 -9.11
N LEU A 35 -3.07 8.63 -10.25
CA LEU A 35 -4.02 9.61 -10.77
C LEU A 35 -5.36 8.97 -11.09
N LEU A 36 -5.37 7.79 -11.70
CA LEU A 36 -6.58 7.03 -11.97
C LEU A 36 -7.35 6.71 -10.69
N LEU A 37 -6.67 6.28 -9.63
CA LEU A 37 -7.28 6.04 -8.32
C LEU A 37 -7.87 7.31 -7.72
N VAL A 38 -7.15 8.43 -7.79
CA VAL A 38 -7.64 9.73 -7.27
C VAL A 38 -8.88 10.18 -8.04
N LEU A 39 -8.87 10.04 -9.37
CA LEU A 39 -10.02 10.36 -10.22
C LEU A 39 -11.21 9.44 -9.95
N LEU A 40 -10.97 8.14 -9.78
CA LEU A 40 -12.00 7.16 -9.42
C LEU A 40 -12.60 7.50 -8.06
N ALA A 41 -11.77 7.75 -7.04
CA ALA A 41 -12.22 8.12 -5.70
C ALA A 41 -13.04 9.41 -5.72
N TRP A 42 -12.60 10.43 -6.47
CA TRP A 42 -13.33 11.68 -6.64
C TRP A 42 -14.67 11.48 -7.36
N TRP A 43 -14.71 10.64 -8.40
CA TRP A 43 -15.93 10.30 -9.12
C TRP A 43 -16.94 9.52 -8.27
N LEU A 44 -16.45 8.58 -7.45
CA LEU A 44 -17.26 7.84 -6.48
C LEU A 44 -17.80 8.78 -5.39
N LYS A 45 -16.97 9.70 -4.87
CA LYS A 45 -17.38 10.70 -3.86
C LYS A 45 -18.53 11.58 -4.36
N ARG A 46 -18.53 11.96 -5.64
CA ARG A 46 -19.63 12.74 -6.25
C ARG A 46 -20.98 11.99 -6.28
N GLY A 47 -20.96 10.66 -6.13
CA GLY A 47 -22.16 9.84 -6.04
C GLY A 47 -22.72 9.67 -4.63
N ILE A 48 -22.09 10.28 -3.62
CA ILE A 48 -22.56 10.24 -2.23
C ILE A 48 -23.45 11.47 -1.99
N PRO A 49 -24.74 11.29 -1.66
CA PRO A 49 -25.62 12.41 -1.32
C PRO A 49 -25.06 13.23 -0.15
N ALA A 50 -25.15 14.56 -0.25
CA ALA A 50 -24.72 15.45 0.84
C ALA A 50 -25.70 15.43 2.02
N ASP A 51 -26.97 15.13 1.74
CA ASP A 51 -28.02 14.97 2.73
C ASP A 51 -28.07 13.51 3.22
N PRO A 52 -27.85 13.25 4.53
CA PRO A 52 -27.93 11.91 5.12
C PRO A 52 -29.31 11.24 5.01
N GLU A 53 -30.39 12.01 4.84
CA GLU A 53 -31.76 11.46 4.75
C GLU A 53 -32.17 11.12 3.30
N ALA A 54 -31.38 11.55 2.31
CA ALA A 54 -31.65 11.24 0.91
C ALA A 54 -31.38 9.74 0.60
N PRO A 55 -32.19 9.11 -0.28
CA PRO A 55 -31.98 7.72 -0.63
C PRO A 55 -30.57 7.49 -1.23
N PRO A 56 -29.88 6.42 -0.85
CA PRO A 56 -28.52 6.18 -1.32
C PRO A 56 -28.52 5.98 -2.84
N THR A 57 -27.64 6.72 -3.52
CA THR A 57 -27.43 6.52 -4.95
C THR A 57 -26.79 5.15 -5.18
N ARG A 58 -27.02 4.52 -6.35
CA ARG A 58 -26.41 3.23 -6.73
C ARG A 58 -24.90 3.16 -6.44
N ARG A 59 -24.17 4.26 -6.68
CA ARG A 59 -22.73 4.37 -6.43
C ARG A 59 -22.39 4.30 -4.94
N ALA A 60 -23.16 4.97 -4.09
CA ALA A 60 -22.99 4.94 -2.64
C ALA A 60 -23.27 3.52 -2.11
N THR A 61 -24.29 2.83 -2.63
CA THR A 61 -24.58 1.44 -2.27
C THR A 61 -23.45 0.48 -2.67
N LEU A 62 -22.92 0.61 -3.89
CA LEU A 62 -21.78 -0.20 -4.34
C LEU A 62 -20.53 0.06 -3.49
N LEU A 63 -20.25 1.32 -3.16
CA LEU A 63 -19.14 1.69 -2.28
C LEU A 63 -19.30 1.08 -0.89
N ALA A 64 -20.50 1.18 -0.31
CA ALA A 64 -20.80 0.59 1.00
C ALA A 64 -20.59 -0.94 0.99
N ALA A 65 -21.10 -1.63 -0.03
CA ALA A 65 -20.91 -3.08 -0.18
C ALA A 65 -19.43 -3.46 -0.34
N ALA A 66 -18.65 -2.69 -1.12
CA ALA A 66 -17.23 -2.92 -1.28
C ALA A 66 -16.45 -2.69 0.03
N MET A 67 -16.81 -1.64 0.78
CA MET A 67 -16.22 -1.35 2.09
C MET A 67 -16.56 -2.42 3.13
N GLU A 68 -17.81 -2.89 3.16
CA GLU A 68 -18.25 -3.95 4.05
C GLU A 68 -17.56 -5.29 3.74
N LEU A 69 -17.43 -5.62 2.45
CA LEU A 69 -16.67 -6.80 2.01
C LEU A 69 -15.22 -6.68 2.47
N ALA A 70 -14.59 -5.53 2.26
CA ALA A 70 -13.21 -5.31 2.69
C ALA A 70 -13.04 -5.37 4.21
N GLU A 71 -13.94 -4.74 4.98
CA GLU A 71 -13.90 -4.81 6.44
C GLU A 71 -14.06 -6.25 6.94
N THR A 72 -14.99 -7.01 6.35
CA THR A 72 -15.26 -8.39 6.73
C THR A 72 -14.10 -9.32 6.36
N GLN A 73 -13.57 -9.21 5.14
CA GLN A 73 -12.55 -10.12 4.62
C GLN A 73 -11.14 -9.79 5.11
N LEU A 74 -10.81 -8.50 5.23
CA LEU A 74 -9.45 -8.04 5.52
C LEU A 74 -9.26 -7.70 6.99
N LEU A 75 -10.35 -7.34 7.69
CA LEU A 75 -10.28 -6.77 9.05
C LEU A 75 -11.20 -7.47 10.06
N GLY A 76 -11.87 -8.58 9.70
CA GLY A 76 -12.80 -9.28 10.59
C GLY A 76 -12.18 -9.75 11.92
N GLY A 77 -10.86 -9.92 11.98
CA GLY A 77 -10.12 -10.26 13.21
C GLY A 77 -9.66 -9.06 14.05
N PHE A 78 -9.88 -7.82 13.59
CA PHE A 78 -9.41 -6.61 14.26
C PHE A 78 -10.52 -5.96 15.11
N PRO A 79 -10.17 -5.23 16.18
CA PRO A 79 -11.13 -4.39 16.89
C PRO A 79 -11.79 -3.38 15.94
N LYS A 80 -13.11 -3.17 16.03
CA LYS A 80 -13.89 -2.29 15.11
C LYS A 80 -13.28 -0.91 14.91
N ARG A 81 -12.73 -0.31 15.99
CA ARG A 81 -12.08 1.00 15.92
C ARG A 81 -10.82 0.96 15.05
N LEU A 82 -9.96 -0.04 15.26
CA LEU A 82 -8.73 -0.21 14.50
C LEU A 82 -9.03 -0.61 13.04
N ALA A 83 -10.04 -1.45 12.82
CA ALA A 83 -10.53 -1.80 11.50
C ALA A 83 -10.92 -0.54 10.71
N ARG A 84 -11.74 0.35 11.30
CA ARG A 84 -12.13 1.61 10.68
C ARG A 84 -10.95 2.52 10.34
N ASP A 85 -9.95 2.60 11.21
CA ASP A 85 -8.74 3.42 11.00
C ASP A 85 -7.83 2.83 9.91
N LEU A 86 -7.75 1.50 9.78
CA LEU A 86 -6.90 0.81 8.80
C LEU A 86 -7.57 0.63 7.43
N LEU A 87 -8.90 0.61 7.37
CA LEU A 87 -9.66 0.34 6.17
C LEU A 87 -9.23 1.22 4.97
N PRO A 88 -9.05 2.55 5.10
CA PRO A 88 -8.65 3.38 3.96
C PRO A 88 -7.26 3.02 3.43
N LEU A 89 -6.31 2.71 4.33
CA LEU A 89 -4.94 2.33 3.96
C LEU A 89 -4.94 0.99 3.21
N ILE A 90 -5.59 -0.02 3.79
CA ILE A 90 -5.67 -1.36 3.20
C ILE A 90 -6.37 -1.31 1.84
N MET A 91 -7.48 -0.57 1.73
CA MET A 91 -8.22 -0.43 0.47
C MET A 91 -7.40 0.28 -0.60
N THR A 92 -6.63 1.32 -0.23
CA THR A 92 -5.80 2.03 -1.20
C THR A 92 -4.68 1.15 -1.73
N ILE A 93 -3.98 0.41 -0.85
CA ILE A 93 -2.93 -0.52 -1.25
C ILE A 93 -3.51 -1.64 -2.13
N PHE A 94 -4.63 -2.23 -1.71
CA PHE A 94 -5.31 -3.28 -2.47
C PHE A 94 -5.69 -2.81 -3.88
N LEU A 95 -6.37 -1.67 -3.99
CA LEU A 95 -6.78 -1.12 -5.29
C LEU A 95 -5.58 -0.69 -6.14
N TYR A 96 -4.52 -0.15 -5.52
CA TYR A 96 -3.29 0.19 -6.21
C TYR A 96 -2.61 -1.02 -6.83
N VAL A 97 -2.41 -2.09 -6.06
CA VAL A 97 -1.80 -3.33 -6.56
C VAL A 97 -2.68 -3.97 -7.63
N LEU A 98 -4.00 -4.01 -7.40
CA LEU A 98 -4.96 -4.56 -8.37
C LEU A 98 -4.89 -3.82 -9.71
N LEU A 99 -4.99 -2.49 -9.70
CA LEU A 99 -4.94 -1.68 -10.92
C LEU A 99 -3.56 -1.72 -11.58
N SER A 100 -2.48 -1.71 -10.80
CA SER A 100 -1.12 -1.86 -11.33
C SER A 100 -0.98 -3.16 -12.14
N ASN A 101 -1.46 -4.26 -11.58
CA ASN A 101 -1.44 -5.55 -12.25
C ASN A 101 -2.36 -5.57 -13.48
N TRP A 102 -3.53 -4.94 -13.42
CA TRP A 102 -4.47 -4.87 -14.54
C TRP A 102 -3.98 -4.00 -15.70
N VAL A 103 -3.30 -2.89 -15.43
CA VAL A 103 -2.71 -2.03 -16.46
C VAL A 103 -1.70 -2.80 -17.32
N SER A 104 -1.06 -3.81 -16.76
CA SER A 104 -0.09 -4.67 -17.46
C SER A 104 -0.73 -5.62 -18.48
N ILE A 105 -2.04 -5.86 -18.37
CA ILE A 105 -2.80 -6.68 -19.33
C ILE A 105 -3.11 -5.88 -20.60
N LEU A 106 -3.12 -4.55 -20.52
CA LEU A 106 -3.40 -3.70 -21.67
C LEU A 106 -2.26 -3.82 -22.70
N PRO A 107 -2.55 -4.08 -23.98
CA PRO A 107 -1.55 -4.28 -25.03
C PRO A 107 -0.98 -2.93 -25.51
N ILE A 108 -0.46 -2.13 -24.59
CA ILE A 108 0.15 -0.83 -24.86
C ILE A 108 1.68 -1.02 -24.81
N PRO A 109 2.41 -0.69 -25.89
CA PRO A 109 3.86 -0.80 -25.90
C PRO A 109 4.49 -0.02 -24.74
N TYR A 110 5.51 -0.61 -24.12
CA TYR A 110 6.31 -0.01 -23.04
C TYR A 110 5.57 0.22 -21.70
N ILE A 111 4.35 -0.29 -21.55
CA ILE A 111 3.70 -0.39 -20.23
C ILE A 111 4.19 -1.65 -19.53
N ALA A 112 4.76 -1.45 -18.34
CA ALA A 112 5.09 -2.49 -17.38
C ALA A 112 4.34 -2.21 -16.09
N SER A 113 4.06 -3.26 -15.30
CA SER A 113 3.43 -3.08 -14.00
C SER A 113 4.32 -2.25 -13.10
N PRO A 114 3.79 -1.26 -12.36
CA PRO A 114 4.50 -0.65 -11.25
C PRO A 114 5.04 -1.68 -10.27
N THR A 115 4.29 -2.76 -10.01
CA THR A 115 4.66 -3.84 -9.07
C THR A 115 5.75 -4.77 -9.59
N GLN A 116 6.21 -4.63 -10.84
CA GLN A 116 7.39 -5.36 -11.36
C GLN A 116 8.70 -4.69 -10.95
N ASP A 117 8.66 -3.42 -10.52
CA ASP A 117 9.85 -2.71 -10.06
C ASP A 117 10.04 -2.91 -8.56
N VAL A 118 11.25 -3.33 -8.21
CA VAL A 118 11.65 -3.63 -6.83
C VAL A 118 11.52 -2.39 -5.94
N ASN A 119 11.81 -1.19 -6.44
CA ASN A 119 11.68 0.02 -5.61
C ASN A 119 10.22 0.30 -5.23
N VAL A 120 9.27 -0.02 -6.11
CA VAL A 120 7.84 0.14 -5.85
C VAL A 120 7.37 -0.87 -4.81
N THR A 121 7.72 -2.15 -4.96
CA THR A 121 7.30 -3.18 -4.00
C THR A 121 7.95 -3.00 -2.63
N PHE A 122 9.24 -2.70 -2.57
CA PHE A 122 9.93 -2.36 -1.32
C PHE A 122 9.39 -1.09 -0.69
N GLY A 123 9.05 -0.07 -1.48
CA GLY A 123 8.43 1.16 -0.98
C GLY A 123 7.09 0.89 -0.31
N LEU A 124 6.22 0.10 -0.94
CA LEU A 124 4.94 -0.33 -0.36
C LEU A 124 5.13 -1.17 0.91
N ALA A 125 6.04 -2.15 0.88
CA ALA A 125 6.32 -3.02 2.03
C ALA A 125 6.89 -2.22 3.22
N GLY A 126 7.83 -1.30 2.96
CA GLY A 126 8.38 -0.41 3.98
C GLY A 126 7.32 0.51 4.59
N MET A 127 6.43 1.07 3.77
CA MET A 127 5.29 1.84 4.26
C MET A 127 4.38 1.01 5.17
N VAL A 128 4.00 -0.20 4.75
CA VAL A 128 3.18 -1.11 5.56
C VAL A 128 3.87 -1.49 6.88
N TYR A 129 5.19 -1.73 6.83
CA TYR A 129 5.99 -2.02 8.02
C TYR A 129 5.97 -0.89 9.04
N VAL A 130 6.22 0.34 8.59
CA VAL A 130 6.17 1.53 9.46
C VAL A 130 4.76 1.70 10.02
N MET A 131 3.72 1.57 9.19
CA MET A 131 2.34 1.69 9.64
C MET A 131 1.97 0.62 10.67
N ALA A 132 2.38 -0.64 10.46
CA ALA A 132 2.15 -1.71 11.42
C ALA A 132 2.75 -1.40 12.80
N HIS A 133 3.96 -0.82 12.84
CA HIS A 133 4.61 -0.40 14.08
C HIS A 133 3.89 0.80 14.73
N VAL A 134 3.49 1.80 13.93
CA VAL A 134 2.77 2.98 14.42
C VAL A 134 1.42 2.59 15.02
N TYR A 135 0.61 1.81 14.31
CA TYR A 135 -0.70 1.35 14.80
C TYR A 135 -0.55 0.35 15.94
N GLY A 136 0.45 -0.54 15.90
CA GLY A 136 0.76 -1.47 16.99
C GLY A 136 1.16 -0.76 18.29
N ALA A 137 1.98 0.29 18.20
CA ALA A 137 2.36 1.13 19.32
C ALA A 137 1.19 1.98 19.83
N ARG A 138 0.32 2.46 18.94
CA ARG A 138 -0.88 3.23 19.30
C ARG A 138 -1.92 2.39 20.05
N GLU A 139 -2.13 1.14 19.64
CA GLU A 139 -3.16 0.28 20.23
C GLU A 139 -2.73 -0.34 21.57
N ARG A 140 -1.46 -0.76 21.68
CA ARG A 140 -0.95 -1.46 22.87
C ARG A 140 -0.20 -0.55 23.84
N GLY A 141 0.20 0.64 23.38
CA GLY A 141 1.16 1.52 24.06
C GLY A 141 2.60 1.16 23.71
N LEU A 142 3.45 2.18 23.50
CA LEU A 142 4.85 2.02 23.06
C LEU A 142 5.64 1.04 23.96
N LYS A 143 5.48 1.16 25.28
CA LYS A 143 6.16 0.31 26.26
C LYS A 143 5.75 -1.17 26.13
N LYS A 144 4.46 -1.44 25.93
CA LYS A 144 3.95 -2.81 25.80
C LYS A 144 4.31 -3.41 24.43
N HIS A 145 4.30 -2.58 23.39
CA HIS A 145 4.74 -2.98 22.04
C HIS A 145 6.22 -3.38 22.05
N LEU A 146 7.11 -2.55 22.61
CA LEU A 146 8.53 -2.91 22.73
C LEU A 146 8.75 -4.13 23.63
N ARG A 147 7.97 -4.27 24.71
CA ARG A 147 8.05 -5.45 25.59
C ARG A 147 7.62 -6.74 24.90
N SER A 148 6.73 -6.68 23.91
CA SER A 148 6.32 -7.87 23.16
C SER A 148 7.46 -8.52 22.37
N TYR A 149 8.50 -7.76 22.00
CA TYR A 149 9.71 -8.33 21.38
C TYR A 149 10.60 -9.07 22.38
N LEU A 150 10.42 -8.83 23.69
CA LEU A 150 11.17 -9.47 24.78
C LEU A 150 10.45 -10.70 25.37
N GLU A 151 9.22 -10.99 24.93
CA GLU A 151 8.43 -12.13 25.40
C GLU A 151 8.57 -13.34 24.47
N PRO A 152 8.57 -14.58 25.00
CA PRO A 152 8.58 -14.96 26.42
C PRO A 152 9.95 -14.82 27.12
N TYR A 153 11.06 -14.79 26.35
CA TYR A 153 12.42 -14.64 26.88
C TYR A 153 13.17 -13.46 26.23
N PRO A 154 13.89 -12.62 27.00
CA PRO A 154 14.56 -11.42 26.47
C PRO A 154 15.60 -11.69 25.37
N PHE A 155 16.25 -12.87 25.38
CA PHE A 155 17.24 -13.23 24.36
C PHE A 155 16.64 -13.46 22.96
N LEU A 156 15.31 -13.61 22.87
CA LEU A 156 14.60 -13.78 21.59
C LEU A 156 14.42 -12.47 20.84
N LEU A 157 14.73 -11.32 21.45
CA LEU A 157 14.63 -10.01 20.81
C LEU A 157 15.26 -9.94 19.41
N PRO A 158 16.54 -10.34 19.19
CA PRO A 158 17.13 -10.33 17.85
C PRO A 158 16.37 -11.22 16.87
N MET A 159 15.92 -12.41 17.32
CA MET A 159 15.17 -13.33 16.47
C MET A 159 13.79 -12.78 16.10
N ASN A 160 13.09 -12.17 17.05
CA ASN A 160 11.77 -11.57 16.84
C ASN A 160 11.84 -10.38 15.87
N LEU A 161 12.87 -9.53 15.98
CA LEU A 161 13.08 -8.40 15.07
C LEU A 161 13.40 -8.88 13.65
N ILE A 162 14.29 -9.88 13.51
CA ILE A 162 14.62 -10.46 12.21
C ILE A 162 13.39 -11.15 11.61
N GLY A 163 12.59 -11.85 12.41
CA GLY A 163 11.37 -12.50 11.95
C GLY A 163 10.32 -11.51 11.45
N ASP A 164 10.09 -10.43 12.19
CA ASP A 164 9.12 -9.38 11.83
C ASP A 164 9.55 -8.64 10.55
N PHE A 165 10.82 -8.23 10.48
CA PHE A 165 11.39 -7.60 9.29
C PHE A 165 11.42 -8.56 8.10
N GLY A 166 11.82 -9.82 8.32
CA GLY A 166 11.86 -10.87 7.30
C GLY A 166 10.49 -11.15 6.71
N ARG A 167 9.42 -11.10 7.51
CA ARG A 167 8.05 -11.24 7.03
C ARG A 167 7.65 -10.11 6.09
N THR A 168 8.02 -8.87 6.43
CA THR A 168 7.77 -7.72 5.55
C THR A 168 8.55 -7.82 4.26
N LEU A 169 9.83 -8.19 4.33
CA LEU A 169 10.64 -8.43 3.14
C LEU A 169 10.04 -9.54 2.26
N SER A 170 9.54 -10.61 2.86
CA SER A 170 8.88 -11.70 2.14
C SER A 170 7.60 -11.27 1.41
N HIS A 171 6.98 -10.15 1.79
CA HIS A 171 5.84 -9.57 1.06
C HIS A 171 6.28 -8.64 -0.07
N ALA A 172 7.54 -8.18 -0.08
CA ALA A 172 8.10 -7.31 -1.12
C ALA A 172 8.67 -8.08 -2.32
N PHE A 173 9.07 -9.34 -2.11
CA PHE A 173 9.54 -10.29 -3.13
C PHE A 173 8.40 -11.16 -3.67
#